data_AF-A0A356UJ19-F1
#
_entry.id   AF-A0A356UJ19-F1
#
_cell.length_a   1.000
_cell.length_b   1.000
_cell.length_c   1.000
_cell.angle_alpha   90.00
_cell.angle_beta   90.00
_cell.angle_gamma   90.00
#
_symmetry.space_group_name_H-M   'P 1'
#
loop_
_entity.id
_entity.type
_entity.pdbx_description
1 polymer ?
#
loop_
_entity_poly.entity_id
_entity_poly.type
_entity_poly.pdbx_seq_one_letter_code
_entity_poly.pdbx_strand_id
1 'polypeptide(L)'
;MEVGEVLKCDKCGFEGGRAEFQYIGQAEPIGAVNIRRCPACANLIICDEVEEDEKSNFTDVWELNRLRGKVFKGKKEKREEKKNEM
;
A
#
# COMPACT_ATOMS: atom_id res chain seq x y z
N MET A 1 1.95 16.43 -1.29
CA MET A 1 0.76 16.92 -0.58
C MET A 1 -0.33 15.92 -0.90
N GLU A 2 -0.57 15.00 0.02
CA GLU A 2 -1.59 13.97 -0.09
C GLU A 2 -2.93 14.69 -0.03
N VAL A 3 -3.61 14.83 -1.16
CA VAL A 3 -4.98 15.35 -1.18
C VAL A 3 -5.86 14.19 -0.78
N GLY A 4 -5.90 13.89 0.53
CA GLY A 4 -6.89 12.97 1.07
C GLY A 4 -8.27 13.54 0.79
N GLU A 5 -9.13 12.81 0.08
CA GLU A 5 -10.50 13.23 -0.17
C GLU A 5 -11.24 13.38 1.18
N VAL A 6 -11.72 14.59 1.44
CA VAL A 6 -12.50 14.93 2.64
C VAL A 6 -13.95 14.56 2.37
N LEU A 7 -14.51 13.67 3.19
CA LEU A 7 -15.92 13.31 3.15
C LEU A 7 -16.73 14.32 3.95
N LYS A 8 -17.85 14.75 3.39
CA LYS A 8 -18.78 15.66 4.04
C LYS A 8 -20.12 14.98 4.28
N CYS A 9 -20.66 15.12 5.49
CA CYS A 9 -22.01 14.66 5.79
C CYS A 9 -23.05 15.72 5.40
N ASP A 10 -24.00 15.37 4.53
CA ASP A 10 -25.08 16.28 4.12
C ASP A 10 -26.00 16.70 5.26
N LYS A 11 -26.11 15.88 6.32
CA LYS A 11 -27.08 16.11 7.39
C LYS A 11 -26.56 17.05 8.47
N CYS A 12 -25.32 16.89 8.91
CA CYS A 12 -24.73 17.69 10.00
C CYS A 12 -23.59 18.61 9.54
N GLY A 13 -23.15 18.50 8.29
CA GLY A 13 -22.03 19.28 7.77
C GLY A 13 -20.66 18.87 8.31
N PHE A 14 -20.56 17.73 9.02
CA PHE A 14 -19.27 17.21 9.48
C PHE A 14 -18.39 16.88 8.28
N GLU A 15 -17.18 17.42 8.27
CA GLU A 15 -16.15 17.20 7.27
C GLU A 15 -14.99 16.45 7.94
N GLY A 16 -14.56 15.34 7.33
CA GLY A 16 -13.49 14.52 7.89
C GLY A 16 -12.91 13.56 6.86
N GLY A 17 -11.79 12.94 7.19
CA GLY A 17 -11.16 11.94 6.33
C GLY A 17 -11.99 10.65 6.27
N ARG A 18 -11.78 9.85 5.22
CA ARG A 18 -12.41 8.52 5.07
C ARG A 18 -12.30 7.67 6.34
N ALA A 19 -11.15 7.69 7.02
CA ALA A 19 -10.90 6.92 8.24
C ALA A 19 -11.79 7.30 9.44
N GLU A 20 -12.33 8.54 9.48
CA GLU A 20 -13.21 9.00 10.56
C GLU A 20 -14.64 8.50 10.38
N PHE A 21 -15.05 8.19 9.15
CA PHE A 21 -16.37 7.65 8.84
C PHE A 21 -16.34 6.12 8.94
N GLN A 22 -17.18 5.57 9.81
CA GLN A 22 -17.23 4.12 10.05
C GLN A 22 -17.76 3.39 8.83
N TYR A 23 -17.00 2.44 8.29
CA TYR A 23 -17.45 1.59 7.19
C TYR A 23 -18.57 0.64 7.64
N ILE A 24 -19.66 0.60 6.87
CA ILE A 24 -20.82 -0.27 7.12
C ILE A 24 -20.82 -1.45 6.14
N GLY A 25 -20.58 -1.17 4.85
CA GLY A 25 -20.66 -2.17 3.80
C GLY A 25 -20.66 -1.53 2.40
N GLN A 26 -20.74 -2.36 1.37
CA GLN A 26 -20.95 -1.91 0.01
C GLN A 26 -22.42 -1.56 -0.24
N ALA A 27 -22.65 -0.50 -1.02
CA ALA A 27 -23.99 -0.11 -1.43
C ALA A 27 -24.54 -0.98 -2.57
N GLU A 28 -23.63 -1.48 -3.43
CA GLU A 28 -23.96 -2.25 -4.63
C GLU A 28 -23.18 -3.56 -4.69
N PRO A 29 -23.75 -4.62 -5.32
CA PRO A 29 -23.11 -5.92 -5.43
C PRO A 29 -21.90 -5.93 -6.39
N ILE A 30 -21.84 -4.96 -7.32
CA ILE A 30 -20.75 -4.78 -8.27
C ILE A 30 -20.53 -3.27 -8.39
N GLY A 31 -19.46 -2.74 -7.79
CA GLY A 31 -19.15 -1.32 -7.81
C GLY A 31 -18.21 -0.93 -6.67
N ALA A 32 -17.64 0.27 -6.76
CA ALA A 32 -16.77 0.84 -5.73
C ALA A 32 -17.53 1.74 -4.74
N VAL A 33 -18.85 1.64 -4.74
CA VAL A 33 -19.72 2.47 -3.92
C VAL A 33 -19.88 1.86 -2.54
N ASN A 34 -19.48 2.59 -1.52
CA ASN A 34 -19.53 2.15 -0.14
C ASN A 34 -20.45 3.01 0.72
N ILE A 35 -21.10 2.36 1.69
CA ILE A 35 -21.88 3.00 2.73
C ILE A 35 -20.99 3.20 3.95
N ARG A 36 -20.86 4.45 4.39
CA ARG A 36 -20.19 4.80 5.64
C ARG A 36 -21.14 5.55 6.57
N ARG A 37 -20.85 5.54 7.86
CA ARG A 37 -21.63 6.19 8.91
C ARG A 37 -20.88 7.39 9.47
N CYS A 38 -21.55 8.53 9.50
CA CYS A 38 -21.02 9.76 10.08
C CYS A 38 -20.81 9.59 11.60
N PRO A 39 -19.63 9.92 12.14
CA PRO A 39 -19.37 9.80 13.58
C PRO A 39 -20.16 10.82 14.41
N ALA A 40 -20.48 11.99 13.84
CA ALA A 40 -21.16 13.06 14.57
C ALA A 40 -22.68 12.86 14.70
N CYS A 41 -23.35 12.44 13.63
CA CYS A 41 -24.81 12.36 13.58
C CYS A 41 -25.36 10.96 13.27
N ALA A 42 -24.48 9.96 13.13
CA ALA A 42 -24.84 8.60 12.78
C ALA A 42 -25.56 8.43 11.43
N ASN A 43 -25.62 9.48 10.58
CA ASN A 43 -26.25 9.40 9.27
C ASN A 43 -25.41 8.54 8.32
N LEU A 44 -26.08 7.78 7.45
CA LEU A 44 -25.44 7.00 6.41
C LEU A 44 -25.12 7.90 5.22
N ILE A 45 -23.91 7.80 4.72
CA ILE A 45 -23.44 8.48 3.51
C ILE A 45 -22.95 7.44 2.52
N ILE A 46 -23.17 7.71 1.25
CA ILE A 46 -22.72 6.88 0.13
C ILE A 46 -21.50 7.58 -0.45
N CYS A 47 -20.40 6.85 -0.57
CA CYS A 47 -19.14 7.39 -1.07
C CYS A 47 -18.50 6.39 -2.02
N ASP A 48 -18.00 6.87 -3.15
CA ASP A 48 -17.16 6.09 -4.03
C ASP A 48 -15.78 5.93 -3.38
N GLU A 49 -15.33 4.69 -3.20
CA GLU A 49 -13.90 4.41 -3.17
C GLU A 49 -13.43 4.53 -4.61
N VAL A 50 -13.08 5.74 -5.03
CA VAL A 50 -12.13 5.84 -6.15
C VAL A 50 -10.90 5.12 -5.65
N GLU A 51 -10.63 3.95 -6.22
CA GLU A 51 -9.36 3.24 -6.05
C GLU A 51 -8.30 4.32 -6.26
N GLU A 52 -7.57 4.67 -5.20
CA GLU A 52 -6.35 5.44 -5.39
C GLU A 52 -5.56 4.62 -6.39
N ASP A 53 -5.50 5.11 -7.64
CA ASP A 53 -4.70 4.57 -8.72
C ASP A 53 -3.48 3.99 -8.05
N GLU A 54 -3.35 2.66 -8.12
CA GLU A 54 -2.16 1.99 -7.66
C GLU A 54 -1.02 2.69 -8.41
N LYS A 55 -0.45 3.72 -7.79
CA LYS A 55 0.95 4.11 -7.93
C LYS A 55 1.71 2.97 -7.31
N SER A 56 1.55 1.85 -7.98
CA SER A 56 2.47 0.78 -8.09
C SER A 56 3.79 1.48 -8.29
N ASN A 57 4.52 1.57 -7.18
CA ASN A 57 5.94 1.72 -7.19
C ASN A 57 6.49 0.45 -7.87
N PHE A 58 6.20 0.27 -9.16
CA PHE A 58 7.00 -0.52 -10.09
C PHE A 58 8.29 0.26 -10.31
N THR A 59 8.99 0.57 -9.21
CA THR A 59 10.41 0.84 -9.25
C THR A 59 11.05 -0.50 -9.62
N ASP A 60 11.33 -0.62 -10.92
CA ASP A 60 12.53 -1.27 -11.43
C ASP A 60 12.63 -2.80 -11.33
N VAL A 61 11.56 -3.54 -11.65
CA VAL A 61 11.73 -4.98 -11.98
C VAL A 61 12.65 -5.17 -13.22
N TRP A 62 12.76 -4.14 -14.07
CA TRP A 62 13.59 -4.18 -15.29
C TRP A 62 15.07 -3.87 -15.05
N GLU A 63 15.48 -3.40 -13.86
CA GLU A 63 16.92 -3.18 -13.57
C GLU A 63 17.69 -4.47 -13.25
N LEU A 64 17.02 -5.61 -13.04
CA LEU A 64 17.66 -6.91 -12.85
C LEU A 64 18.45 -7.40 -14.07
N ASN A 65 18.33 -6.72 -15.22
CA ASN A 65 19.17 -6.99 -16.39
C ASN A 65 20.67 -6.69 -16.17
N ARG A 66 21.06 -5.96 -15.11
CA ARG A 66 22.47 -5.70 -14.77
C ARG A 66 23.23 -6.91 -14.20
N LEU A 67 22.53 -7.98 -13.84
CA LEU A 67 23.12 -9.20 -13.28
C LEU A 67 23.21 -10.34 -14.30
N ARG A 68 22.48 -10.27 -15.42
CA ARG A 68 22.60 -11.24 -16.51
C ARG A 68 24.00 -11.17 -17.13
N GLY A 69 24.78 -12.23 -16.97
CA GLY A 69 26.12 -12.37 -17.56
C GLY A 69 27.30 -12.08 -16.63
N LYS A 70 27.08 -11.70 -15.36
CA LYS A 70 28.19 -11.56 -14.39
C LYS A 70 28.57 -12.93 -13.81
N VAL A 71 29.72 -13.45 -14.24
CA VAL A 71 30.36 -14.63 -13.66
C VAL A 71 31.17 -14.20 -12.44
N PHE A 72 30.68 -14.50 -11.25
CA PHE A 72 31.44 -14.29 -10.01
C PHE A 72 32.50 -15.39 -9.89
N LYS A 73 33.76 -15.06 -10.20
CA LYS A 73 34.90 -15.92 -9.84
C LYS A 73 35.14 -15.82 -8.34
N GLY A 74 34.63 -16.78 -7.58
CA GLY A 74 34.94 -16.92 -6.16
C GLY A 74 36.45 -17.01 -5.96
N LYS A 75 37.02 -16.11 -5.15
CA LYS A 75 38.40 -16.28 -4.66
C LYS A 75 38.39 -17.47 -3.72
N LYS A 76 39.11 -18.54 -4.06
CA LYS A 76 39.42 -19.61 -3.12
C LYS A 76 40.21 -19.00 -1.96
N GLU A 77 39.60 -18.94 -0.78
CA GLU A 77 40.36 -18.76 0.46
C GLU A 77 41.34 -19.93 0.58
N LYS A 78 42.63 -19.62 0.68
CA LYS A 78 43.64 -20.61 1.04
C LYS A 78 43.35 -20.99 2.49
N ARG A 79 42.87 -22.22 2.69
CA ARG A 79 42.81 -22.86 4.01
C ARG A 79 44.26 -23.00 4.51
N GLU A 80 44.65 -22.18 5.48
CA GLU A 80 45.91 -22.39 6.21
C GLU A 80 45.75 -23.66 7.06
N GLU A 81 46.39 -24.74 6.63
CA GLU A 81 46.60 -25.91 7.47
C GLU A 81 47.54 -25.53 8.61
N LYS A 82 47.00 -25.37 9.82
CA LYS A 82 47.80 -25.41 11.04
C LYS A 82 48.42 -26.81 11.14
N LYS A 83 49.70 -26.93 10.80
CA LYS A 83 50.53 -28.05 11.24
C LYS A 83 50.64 -27.97 12.76
N ASN A 84 49.97 -28.88 13.46
CA ASN A 84 50.30 -29.20 14.83
C ASN A 84 51.68 -29.88 14.82
N GLU A 85 52.69 -29.20 15.36
CA GLU A 85 53.88 -29.88 15.88
C GLU A 85 53.51 -30.57 17.18
N MET A 86 53.70 -31.89 17.22
CA MET A 86 53.88 -32.68 18.43
C MET A 86 55.04 -33.64 18.18
#